data_AF-A0A392N194-F1
#
_entry.id   AF-A0A392N194-F1
#
_cell.length_a   1.000
_cell.length_b   1.000
_cell.length_c   1.000
_cell.angle_alpha   90.00
_cell.angle_beta   90.00
_cell.angle_gamma   90.00
#
_symmetry.space_group_name_H-M   'P 1'
#
loop_
_entity.id
_entity.type
_entity.pdbx_description
1 polymer ?
#
loop_
_entity_poly.entity_id
_entity_poly.type
_entity_poly.pdbx_seq_one_letter_code
_entity_poly.pdbx_strand_id
1 'polypeptide(L)' 'MWTPTGRRLITGSQTGEFTLWNGQSFNFEMILQAHDQAIRSMVWSHNDNWMVSGDDGGAIK' A
#
# COMPACT_ATOMS: atom_id res chain seq x y z
N MET A 1 3.11 2.06 5.25
CA MET A 1 3.64 3.26 4.60
C MET A 1 2.58 4.34 4.61
N TRP A 2 2.92 5.56 5.02
CA TRP A 2 1.99 6.68 5.02
C TRP A 2 1.79 7.20 3.59
N THR A 3 0.57 7.61 3.24
CA THR A 3 0.35 8.44 2.05
C THR A 3 1.09 9.77 2.23
N PRO A 4 1.56 10.43 1.17
CA PRO A 4 2.35 11.66 1.30
C PRO A 4 1.61 12.79 2.04
N THR A 5 0.29 12.83 1.91
CA THR A 5 -0.57 13.79 2.63
C THR A 5 -0.73 13.49 4.12
N GLY A 6 -0.24 12.34 4.61
CA GLY A 6 -0.39 11.88 5.99
C GLY A 6 -1.82 11.45 6.38
N ARG A 7 -2.79 11.51 5.47
CA ARG A 7 -4.21 11.24 5.78
C ARG A 7 -4.53 9.75 5.91
N ARG A 8 -3.75 8.89 5.26
CA ARG A 8 -3.96 7.45 5.26
C ARG A 8 -2.66 6.69 5.48
N LEU A 9 -2.79 5.52 6.07
CA LEU A 9 -1.73 4.53 6.20
C LEU A 9 -2.09 3.31 5.32
N ILE A 10 -1.14 2.88 4.50
CA ILE A 10 -1.26 1.68 3.66
C ILE A 10 -0.34 0.61 4.22
N THR A 11 -0.83 -0.62 4.36
CA THR A 11 0.01 -1.80 4.64
C THR A 11 -0.16 -2.82 3.53
N GLY A 12 0.89 -3.58 3.24
CA GLY A 12 0.84 -4.73 2.33
C GLY A 12 0.87 -6.03 3.12
N SER A 13 0.09 -7.02 2.66
CA SER A 13 -0.02 -8.33 3.29
C SER A 13 0.84 -9.38 2.57
N GLN A 14 1.00 -10.55 3.21
CA GLN A 14 1.59 -11.73 2.57
C GLN A 14 0.68 -12.37 1.51
N THR A 15 -0.61 -12.02 1.51
CA THR A 15 -1.63 -12.48 0.56
C THR A 15 -1.81 -11.53 -0.63
N GLY A 16 -0.98 -10.48 -0.74
CA GLY A 16 -1.03 -9.51 -1.83
C GLY A 16 -2.12 -8.44 -1.71
N GLU A 17 -2.71 -8.31 -0.53
CA GLU A 17 -3.71 -7.31 -0.21
C GLU A 17 -3.05 -6.04 0.33
N PHE A 18 -3.55 -4.90 -0.10
CA PHE A 18 -3.38 -3.65 0.63
C PHE A 18 -4.49 -3.48 1.64
N THR A 19 -4.13 -3.03 2.83
CA THR A 19 -5.11 -2.52 3.81
C THR A 19 -4.88 -1.03 3.99
N LEU A 20 -5.97 -0.27 3.89
CA LEU A 20 -5.99 1.18 4.06
C LEU A 20 -6.61 1.53 5.41
N TRP A 21 -5.94 2.44 6.11
CA TRP A 21 -6.31 2.90 7.43
C TRP A 21 -6.39 4.42 7.44
N ASN A 22 -7.36 4.93 8.20
CA ASN A 22 -7.46 6.34 8.49
C ASN A 22 -6.25 6.76 9.33
N GLY A 23 -5.55 7.79 8.88
CA GLY A 23 -4.31 8.24 9.51
C GLY A 23 -4.47 8.91 10.87
N GLN A 24 -5.64 9.47 11.15
CA GLN A 24 -5.86 10.25 12.36
C GLN A 24 -6.53 9.43 13.45
N SER A 25 -7.53 8.63 13.09
CA SER A 25 -8.27 7.80 14.04
C SER A 25 -7.80 6.35 14.11
N PHE A 26 -6.90 5.92 13.21
CA PHE A 26 -6.46 4.54 13.07
C PHE A 26 -7.60 3.54 12.84
N ASN A 27 -8.71 4.02 12.26
CA ASN A 27 -9.81 3.16 11.86
C ASN A 27 -9.48 2.47 10.54
N PHE A 28 -9.91 1.21 10.42
CA PHE A 28 -9.89 0.49 9.17
C PHE A 28 -10.80 1.16 8.14
N GLU A 29 -10.30 1.40 6.93
CA GLU A 29 -11.10 1.95 5.83
C GLU A 29 -11.48 0.87 4.81
N MET A 30 -10.50 0.13 4.28
CA MET A 30 -10.77 -0.90 3.27
C MET A 30 -9.60 -1.87 3.04
N ILE A 31 -9.90 -2.98 2.35
CA ILE A 31 -8.93 -3.90 1.76
C ILE A 31 -9.01 -3.78 0.22
N LEU A 32 -7.86 -3.87 -0.44
CA LEU A 32 -7.73 -3.88 -1.89
C LEU A 32 -6.80 -5.02 -2.31
N GLN A 33 -7.28 -5.95 -3.14
CA GLN A 33 -6.41 -6.96 -3.75
C GLN A 33 -5.53 -6.28 -4.81
N ALA A 34 -4.25 -6.11 -4.50
CA ALA A 34 -3.31 -5.44 -5.38
C ALA A 34 -2.41 -6.42 -6.11
N HIS A 35 -1.92 -7.45 -5.44
CA HIS A 35 -0.99 -8.47 -5.97
C HIS A 35 -1.53 -9.88 -5.72
N ASP A 36 -1.02 -10.88 -6.44
CA ASP A 36 -1.38 -12.28 -6.21
C ASP A 36 -0.39 -12.99 -5.26
N GLN A 37 0.66 -12.28 -4.84
CA GLN A 37 1.75 -12.75 -3.99
C GLN A 37 2.07 -11.70 -2.92
N ALA A 38 2.92 -12.07 -1.95
CA ALA A 38 3.32 -11.20 -0.87
C ALA A 38 3.94 -9.89 -1.37
N ILE A 39 3.41 -8.76 -0.90
CA ILE A 39 3.97 -7.45 -1.20
C ILE A 39 5.26 -7.27 -0.39
N ARG A 40 6.36 -6.95 -1.07
CA ARG A 40 7.69 -6.78 -0.44
C ARG A 40 8.18 -5.36 -0.42
N SER A 41 7.76 -4.57 -1.40
CA SER A 41 8.21 -3.19 -1.53
C SER A 41 7.05 -2.29 -1.92
N MET A 42 7.08 -1.07 -1.40
CA MET A 42 6.16 0.00 -1.74
C MET A 42 6.98 1.29 -1.69
N VAL A 43 6.77 2.21 -2.64
CA VAL A 43 7.44 3.52 -2.62
C VAL A 43 6.57 4.57 -3.30
N TRP A 44 6.52 5.77 -2.72
CA TRP A 44 5.86 6.91 -3.36
C TRP A 44 6.83 7.60 -4.33
N SER A 45 6.28 8.00 -5.47
CA SER A 45 6.93 8.97 -6.35
C SER A 45 7.17 10.30 -5.62
N HIS A 46 8.22 11.02 -6.00
CA HIS A 46 8.60 12.27 -5.33
C HIS A 46 7.60 13.41 -5.56
N ASN A 47 6.74 13.27 -6.59
CA ASN A 47 5.65 14.20 -6.86
C ASN A 47 4.33 13.74 -6.21
N ASP A 48 4.36 12.73 -5.35
CA ASP A 48 3.25 12.23 -4.52
C ASP A 48 2.01 11.70 -5.27
N ASN A 49 2.06 11.64 -6.60
CA ASN A 49 0.91 11.26 -7.42
C ASN A 49 0.78 9.74 -7.61
N TRP A 50 1.89 9.03 -7.53
CA TRP A 50 1.97 7.59 -7.78
C TRP A 50 2.64 6.86 -6.63
N MET A 51 2.17 5.66 -6.35
CA MET A 51 2.86 4.67 -5.54
C MET A 51 3.17 3.49 -6.44
N VAL A 52 4.38 2.94 -6.29
CA VAL A 52 4.79 1.69 -6.95
C VAL A 52 4.94 0.61 -5.89
N SER A 53 4.49 -0.59 -6.20
CA SER A 53 4.64 -1.78 -5.35
C SER A 53 5.18 -2.98 -6.11
N GLY A 54 5.98 -3.79 -5.42
CA GLY A 54 6.54 -5.03 -5.95
C GLY A 54 6.24 -6.22 -5.04
N ASP A 55 5.90 -7.36 -5.66
CA ASP A 55 5.66 -8.63 -4.98
C ASP A 55 6.77 -9.66 -5.18
N ASP A 56 6.68 -10.79 -4.46
CA ASP A 56 7.59 -11.94 -4.59
C ASP A 56 7.58 -12.61 -5.97
N GLY A 57 6.48 -12.48 -6.71
CA GLY A 57 6.36 -13.02 -8.06
C GLY A 57 7.11 -12.20 -9.11
N GLY A 58 7.68 -11.06 -8.70
CA GLY A 58 8.35 -10.11 -9.58
C GLY A 58 7.37 -9.19 -10.32
N ALA A 59 6.08 -9.20 -9.97
CA ALA A 59 5.13 -8.27 -10.55
C ALA A 59 5.28 -6.89 -9.87
N ILE A 60 5.30 -5.86 -10.71
CA ILE A 60 5.36 -4.46 -10.30
C ILE A 60 4.06 -3.79 -10.72
N LYS A 61 3.43 -3.06 -9.81
CA LYS A 61 2.20 -2.29 -10.03
C LYS A 61 2.35 -0.85 -9.56
#